data_AF-A0A3Q3BLS0-F1
#
_entry.id   AF-A0A3Q3BLS0-F1
#
_cell.length_a   1.000
_cell.length_b   1.000
_cell.length_c   1.000
_cell.angle_alpha   90.00
_cell.angle_beta   90.00
_cell.angle_gamma   90.00
#
_symmetry.space_group_name_H-M   'P 1'
#
loop_
_entity.id
_entity.type
_entity.pdbx_description
1 polymer ?
#
loop_
_entity_poly.entity_id
_entity_poly.type
_entity_poly.pdbx_seq_one_letter_code
_entity_poly.pdbx_strand_id
1 'polypeptide(L)'
;MASKIASGLLKFTRRAKFGQNVFISSTCSGKLTVEHDRHNRRFIVAPGGAGASERAVLMYRFTGDKEVDLMSTFVPETFRGQGIAALLSQAAVDFLLEENLKARVSCWYIKQYLEEQPQQLYKDLVIM
;
A
#
# COMPACT_ATOMS: atom_id res chain seq x y z
N MET A 1 -1.79 -49.40 -20.79
CA MET A 1 -2.81 -48.64 -21.54
C MET A 1 -3.15 -47.37 -20.76
N ALA A 2 -3.21 -46.25 -21.48
CA ALA A 2 -3.85 -44.97 -21.17
C ALA A 2 -3.55 -44.26 -19.82
N SER A 3 -2.71 -43.23 -19.96
CA SER A 3 -2.65 -42.00 -19.20
C SER A 3 -4.00 -41.23 -19.18
N LYS A 4 -4.22 -40.40 -18.15
CA LYS A 4 -4.33 -38.93 -18.31
C LYS A 4 -4.66 -38.20 -17.00
N ILE A 5 -3.82 -37.21 -16.74
CA ILE A 5 -3.89 -36.15 -15.74
C ILE A 5 -4.91 -35.13 -16.26
N ALA A 6 -5.86 -34.69 -15.44
CA ALA A 6 -6.77 -33.61 -15.79
C ALA A 6 -6.41 -32.35 -14.98
N SER A 7 -5.51 -31.56 -15.56
CA SER A 7 -5.33 -30.15 -15.26
C SER A 7 -6.51 -29.35 -15.83
N GLY A 8 -7.09 -28.41 -15.07
CA GLY A 8 -8.31 -27.73 -15.46
C GLY A 8 -8.49 -26.34 -14.86
N LEU A 9 -7.68 -25.41 -15.34
CA LEU A 9 -7.93 -23.97 -15.51
C LEU A 9 -8.35 -23.13 -14.28
N LEU A 10 -7.34 -22.42 -13.75
CA LEU A 10 -7.51 -21.11 -13.12
C LEU A 10 -8.33 -20.19 -14.03
N LYS A 11 -9.44 -19.67 -13.51
CA LYS A 11 -10.12 -18.50 -14.08
C LYS A 11 -9.27 -17.27 -13.73
N PHE A 12 -8.21 -17.08 -14.50
CA PHE A 12 -7.39 -15.87 -14.51
C PHE A 12 -8.23 -14.76 -15.15
N THR A 13 -9.00 -14.04 -14.33
CA THR A 13 -9.65 -12.82 -14.77
C THR A 13 -8.57 -11.76 -14.91
N ARG A 14 -8.08 -11.60 -16.15
CA ARG A 14 -7.31 -10.41 -16.55
C ARG A 14 -8.20 -9.19 -16.32
N ARG A 15 -7.87 -8.36 -15.32
CA ARG A 15 -8.35 -6.98 -15.30
C ARG A 15 -7.22 -6.07 -15.75
N ALA A 16 -7.55 -5.34 -16.82
CA ALA A 16 -6.71 -4.47 -17.61
C ALA A 16 -5.91 -3.45 -16.79
N LYS A 17 -4.71 -3.13 -17.29
CA LYS A 17 -3.96 -1.91 -17.00
C LYS A 17 -4.88 -0.70 -17.11
N PHE A 18 -4.91 0.13 -16.08
CA PHE A 18 -5.31 1.53 -16.21
C PHE A 18 -4.29 2.37 -15.45
N GLY A 19 -3.54 3.16 -16.19
CA GLY A 19 -2.58 4.12 -15.64
C GLY A 19 -3.34 5.20 -14.87
N GLN A 20 -3.14 5.20 -13.55
CA GLN A 20 -3.31 6.26 -12.54
C GLN A 20 -3.45 5.52 -11.20
N ASN A 21 -2.43 5.63 -10.34
CA ASN A 21 -2.20 4.86 -9.09
C ASN A 21 -3.27 5.10 -8.01
N VAL A 22 -4.53 4.70 -8.24
CA VAL A 22 -5.61 4.82 -7.26
C VAL A 22 -6.01 3.44 -6.73
N PHE A 23 -5.58 3.12 -5.51
CA PHE A 23 -6.03 1.93 -4.78
C PHE A 23 -7.36 2.24 -4.08
N ILE A 24 -8.44 1.54 -4.47
CA ILE A 24 -9.80 1.74 -3.93
C ILE A 24 -10.16 0.56 -3.03
N SER A 25 -10.13 0.76 -1.71
CA SER A 25 -10.73 -0.19 -0.76
C SER A 25 -12.20 0.15 -0.57
N SER A 26 -13.07 -0.80 -0.89
CA SER A 26 -14.53 -0.61 -0.88
C SER A 26 -15.11 -0.97 0.49
N THR A 27 -15.32 0.02 1.36
CA THR A 27 -16.19 -0.12 2.54
C THR A 27 -17.49 0.66 2.31
N CYS A 28 -18.59 0.19 2.88
CA CYS A 28 -19.96 0.56 2.52
C CYS A 28 -20.44 1.98 2.91
N SER A 29 -19.56 2.92 3.27
CA SER A 29 -19.97 4.32 3.56
C SER A 29 -19.08 5.43 2.99
N GLY A 30 -18.15 5.12 2.08
CA GLY A 30 -17.38 6.16 1.38
C GLY A 30 -16.12 5.58 0.77
N LYS A 31 -15.85 5.88 -0.51
CA LYS A 31 -14.62 5.45 -1.16
C LYS A 31 -13.46 6.31 -0.65
N LEU A 32 -12.72 5.79 0.33
CA LEU A 32 -11.41 6.34 0.69
C LEU A 32 -10.40 5.90 -0.38
N THR A 33 -9.75 6.86 -1.02
CA THR A 33 -8.74 6.63 -2.06
C THR A 33 -7.38 7.10 -1.58
N VAL A 34 -6.35 6.28 -1.78
CA VAL A 34 -4.96 6.72 -1.59
C VAL A 34 -4.47 7.43 -2.84
N GLU A 35 -3.99 8.65 -2.68
CA GLU A 35 -3.21 9.36 -3.68
C GLU A 35 -1.72 9.15 -3.41
N HIS A 36 -0.97 8.73 -4.42
CA HIS A 36 0.49 8.64 -4.35
C HIS A 36 1.15 9.85 -5.01
N ASP A 37 1.58 10.82 -4.19
CA ASP A 37 2.32 12.00 -4.60
C ASP A 37 3.83 11.67 -4.62
N ARG A 38 4.29 11.13 -5.76
CA ARG A 38 5.69 10.71 -5.97
C ARG A 38 6.69 11.87 -5.87
N HIS A 39 6.29 13.08 -6.27
CA HIS A 39 7.16 14.24 -6.25
C HIS A 39 7.52 14.63 -4.81
N ASN A 40 6.51 14.67 -3.94
CA ASN A 40 6.69 14.94 -2.52
C ASN A 40 6.97 13.68 -1.69
N ARG A 41 7.07 12.51 -2.33
CA ARG A 41 7.37 11.21 -1.73
C ARG A 41 6.45 10.88 -0.56
N ARG A 42 5.15 10.93 -0.83
CA ARG A 42 4.12 10.70 0.19
C ARG A 42 2.88 10.05 -0.38
N PHE A 43 2.21 9.28 0.47
CA PHE A 43 0.88 8.74 0.23
C PHE A 43 -0.11 9.52 1.07
N ILE A 44 -1.26 9.89 0.49
CA ILE A 44 -2.23 10.79 1.10
C ILE A 44 -3.62 10.17 1.02
N VAL A 45 -4.37 10.26 2.10
CA VAL A 45 -5.82 10.02 2.10
C VAL A 45 -6.48 11.31 2.56
N ALA A 46 -7.39 11.82 1.72
CA ALA A 46 -8.26 12.93 2.04
C ALA A 46 -9.72 12.46 1.97
N PRO A 47 -10.59 12.87 2.90
CA PRO A 47 -12.02 12.58 2.79
C PRO A 47 -12.59 13.35 1.60
N GLY A 48 -13.44 12.70 0.83
CA GLY A 48 -14.13 13.32 -0.30
C GLY A 48 -15.07 14.43 0.18
N GLY A 49 -14.63 15.69 0.09
CA GLY A 49 -15.42 16.86 0.39
C GLY A 49 -14.61 18.15 0.19
N ALA A 50 -15.16 19.09 -0.58
CA ALA A 50 -14.55 20.40 -0.80
C ALA A 50 -14.51 21.19 0.52
N GLY A 51 -13.37 21.12 1.23
CA GLY A 51 -13.17 21.85 2.49
C GLY A 51 -12.42 21.10 3.59
N ALA A 52 -12.09 19.81 3.41
CA ALA A 52 -11.30 19.09 4.42
C ALA A 52 -9.82 19.50 4.39
N SER A 53 -9.38 20.25 5.39
CA SER A 53 -7.97 20.62 5.60
C SER A 53 -7.15 19.46 6.16
N GLU A 54 -7.79 18.51 6.84
CA GLU A 54 -7.10 17.37 7.45
C GLU A 54 -6.89 16.25 6.44
N ARG A 55 -5.67 15.72 6.40
CA ARG A 55 -5.27 14.59 5.54
C ARG A 55 -4.43 13.62 6.34
N ALA A 56 -4.64 12.34 6.12
CA ALA A 56 -3.71 11.32 6.58
C ALA A 56 -2.56 11.20 5.58
N VAL A 57 -1.34 11.03 6.08
CA VAL A 57 -0.14 11.00 5.24
C VAL A 57 0.84 9.93 5.71
N LEU A 58 1.46 9.25 4.75
CA LEU A 58 2.64 8.42 4.95
C LEU A 58 3.79 9.00 4.12
N MET A 59 4.95 9.20 4.74
CA MET A 59 6.13 9.77 4.09
C MET A 59 7.23 8.73 3.90
N TYR A 60 7.91 8.83 2.77
CA TYR A 60 9.10 8.02 2.50
C TYR A 60 10.21 8.86 1.86
N ARG A 61 11.41 8.29 1.81
CA ARG A 61 12.55 8.85 1.07
C ARG A 61 13.31 7.74 0.36
N PHE A 62 14.02 8.08 -0.71
CA PHE A 62 15.02 7.18 -1.27
C PHE A 62 16.29 7.24 -0.42
N THR A 63 16.84 6.08 -0.10
CA THR A 63 18.15 5.91 0.57
C THR A 63 19.21 5.34 -0.36
N GLY A 64 18.80 4.94 -1.57
CA GLY A 64 19.66 4.49 -2.67
C GLY A 64 18.83 4.29 -3.94
N ASP A 65 19.45 3.78 -5.01
CA ASP A 65 18.81 3.68 -6.33
C ASP A 65 17.58 2.77 -6.36
N LYS A 66 17.56 1.74 -5.50
CA LYS A 66 16.44 0.80 -5.35
C LYS A 66 16.03 0.58 -3.91
N GLU A 67 16.32 1.56 -3.06
CA GLU A 67 16.06 1.49 -1.63
C GLU A 67 15.32 2.73 -1.16
N VAL A 68 14.29 2.51 -0.35
CA VAL A 68 13.55 3.56 0.32
C VAL A 68 13.53 3.35 1.83
N ASP A 69 13.25 4.41 2.56
CA ASP A 69 12.97 4.38 3.99
C ASP A 69 11.54 4.87 4.20
N LEU A 70 10.68 4.01 4.76
CA LEU A 70 9.31 4.32 5.14
C LEU A 70 9.33 4.97 6.54
N MET A 71 9.25 6.30 6.57
CA MET A 71 9.67 7.10 7.72
C MET A 71 8.57 7.35 8.75
N SER A 72 7.40 7.78 8.30
CA SER A 72 6.35 8.23 9.22
C SER A 72 4.96 8.04 8.63
N THR A 73 4.00 7.80 9.51
CA THR A 73 2.57 7.78 9.21
C THR A 73 1.87 8.69 10.20
N PHE A 74 1.07 9.62 9.70
CA PHE A 74 0.25 10.51 10.49
C PHE A 74 -1.22 10.38 10.08
N VAL A 75 -2.08 10.13 11.06
CA VAL A 75 -3.53 10.05 10.88
C VAL A 75 -4.19 11.02 11.88
N PRO A 76 -4.82 12.10 11.39
CA PRO A 76 -5.66 12.99 12.19
C PRO A 76 -6.64 12.23 13.07
N GLU A 77 -6.99 12.80 14.22
CA GLU A 77 -7.86 12.14 15.19
C GLU A 77 -9.23 11.80 14.60
N THR A 78 -9.77 12.70 13.78
CA THR A 78 -11.02 12.54 13.01
C THR A 78 -11.05 11.29 12.13
N PHE A 79 -9.89 10.75 11.76
CA PHE A 79 -9.72 9.60 10.86
C PHE A 79 -9.36 8.30 11.60
N ARG A 80 -9.17 8.35 12.93
CA ARG A 80 -8.84 7.16 13.70
C ARG A 80 -10.01 6.17 13.74
N GLY A 81 -9.69 4.89 13.93
CA GLY A 81 -10.67 3.79 13.93
C GLY A 81 -11.16 3.37 12.54
N GLN A 82 -10.75 4.04 11.46
CA GLN A 82 -11.23 3.76 10.09
C GLN A 82 -10.25 2.92 9.26
N GLY A 83 -9.16 2.44 9.85
CA GLY A 83 -8.14 1.64 9.13
C GLY A 83 -7.28 2.43 8.14
N ILE A 84 -7.29 3.76 8.20
CA ILE A 84 -6.57 4.62 7.23
C ILE A 84 -5.05 4.41 7.28
N ALA A 85 -4.47 4.19 8.45
CA ALA A 85 -3.04 3.92 8.57
C ALA A 85 -2.64 2.61 7.87
N ALA A 86 -3.44 1.55 8.03
CA ALA A 86 -3.22 0.27 7.35
C ALA A 86 -3.35 0.42 5.82
N LEU A 87 -4.31 1.21 5.36
CA LEU A 87 -4.54 1.48 3.94
C LEU A 87 -3.38 2.29 3.31
N LEU A 88 -2.82 3.26 4.04
CA LEU A 88 -1.59 3.95 3.63
C LEU A 88 -0.39 2.99 3.57
N SER A 89 -0.21 2.16 4.61
CA SER A 89 0.87 1.17 4.67
C SER A 89 0.78 0.17 3.51
N GLN A 90 -0.41 -0.32 3.18
CA GLN A 90 -0.63 -1.21 2.06
C GLN A 90 -0.20 -0.56 0.74
N ALA A 91 -0.65 0.67 0.46
CA ALA A 91 -0.28 1.38 -0.75
C ALA A 91 1.24 1.63 -0.85
N ALA A 92 1.91 1.88 0.28
CA ALA A 92 3.36 2.02 0.32
C ALA A 92 4.07 0.71 -0.02
N VAL A 93 3.59 -0.42 0.48
CA VAL A 93 4.16 -1.75 0.20
C VAL A 93 3.90 -2.18 -1.25
N ASP A 94 2.70 -1.93 -1.76
CA ASP A 94 2.36 -2.19 -3.17
C ASP A 94 3.28 -1.42 -4.11
N PHE A 95 3.58 -0.16 -3.78
CA PHE A 95 4.57 0.64 -4.51
C PHE A 95 5.97 -0.01 -4.52
N LEU A 96 6.42 -0.62 -3.41
CA LEU A 96 7.70 -1.33 -3.38
C LEU A 96 7.70 -2.52 -4.35
N LEU A 97 6.60 -3.26 -4.40
CA LEU A 97 6.45 -4.42 -5.28
C LEU A 97 6.41 -3.99 -6.75
N GLU A 98 5.61 -2.99 -7.09
CA GLU A 98 5.44 -2.48 -8.45
C GLU A 98 6.76 -1.99 -9.04
N GLU A 99 7.56 -1.30 -8.24
CA GLU A 99 8.82 -0.68 -8.67
C GLU A 99 10.06 -1.57 -8.39
N ASN A 100 9.85 -2.76 -7.82
CA ASN A 100 10.91 -3.68 -7.41
C ASN A 100 11.96 -2.99 -6.49
N LEU A 101 11.46 -2.28 -5.48
CA LEU A 101 12.23 -1.58 -4.45
C LEU A 101 12.38 -2.44 -3.20
N LYS A 102 13.44 -2.18 -2.45
CA LYS A 102 13.60 -2.62 -1.08
C LYS A 102 13.32 -1.48 -0.11
N ALA A 103 12.89 -1.80 1.11
CA ALA A 103 12.57 -0.81 2.12
C ALA A 103 13.29 -1.03 3.43
N ARG A 104 13.86 0.03 3.99
CA ARG A 104 14.04 0.17 5.43
C ARG A 104 12.76 0.74 6.04
N VAL A 105 12.45 0.36 7.26
CA VAL A 105 11.21 0.79 7.93
C VAL A 105 11.56 1.47 9.24
N SER A 106 11.67 2.80 9.22
CA SER A 106 11.88 3.62 10.42
C SER A 106 10.59 3.89 11.19
N CYS A 107 9.43 3.84 10.53
CA CYS A 107 8.14 4.03 11.19
C CYS A 107 7.75 2.80 12.02
N TRP A 108 7.59 2.98 13.33
CA TRP A 108 7.17 1.92 14.25
C TRP A 108 5.84 1.26 13.83
N TYR A 109 4.87 2.07 13.35
CA TYR A 109 3.56 1.56 12.97
C TYR A 109 3.64 0.68 11.72
N ILE A 110 4.41 1.09 10.71
CA ILE A 110 4.57 0.31 9.48
C ILE A 110 5.31 -1.00 9.80
N LYS A 111 6.30 -0.96 10.70
CA LYS A 111 6.99 -2.15 11.16
C LYS A 111 6.01 -3.14 11.79
N GLN A 112 5.19 -2.68 12.74
CA GLN A 112 4.16 -3.50 13.38
C GLN A 112 3.14 -4.02 12.36
N TYR A 113 2.67 -3.16 11.46
CA TYR A 113 1.73 -3.53 10.38
C TYR A 113 2.27 -4.70 9.54
N LEU A 114 3.56 -4.66 9.17
CA LEU A 114 4.20 -5.72 8.39
C LEU A 114 4.39 -7.02 9.17
N GLU A 115 4.69 -6.92 10.47
CA GLU A 115 4.82 -8.09 11.36
C GLU A 115 3.48 -8.84 11.51
N GLU A 116 2.36 -8.11 11.47
CA GLU A 116 1.00 -8.66 11.56
C GLU A 116 0.51 -9.30 10.24
N GLN A 117 1.17 -9.07 9.10
CA GLN A 117 0.78 -9.67 7.82
C GLN A 117 1.33 -11.11 7.66
N PRO A 118 0.48 -12.09 7.32
CA PRO A 118 0.92 -13.48 7.12
C PRO A 118 1.72 -13.70 5.83
N GLN A 119 1.77 -12.70 4.94
CA GLN A 119 2.34 -12.83 3.62
C GLN A 119 3.87 -12.71 3.65
N GLN A 120 4.56 -13.82 3.35
CA GLN A 120 6.02 -13.89 3.35
C GLN A 120 6.68 -12.90 2.37
N LEU A 121 6.00 -12.61 1.26
CA LEU A 121 6.50 -11.70 0.21
C LEU A 121 6.92 -10.32 0.73
N TYR A 122 6.24 -9.80 1.76
CA TYR A 122 6.55 -8.48 2.31
C TYR A 122 7.84 -8.49 3.14
N LYS A 123 8.16 -9.62 3.77
CA LYS A 123 9.39 -9.76 4.55
C LYS A 123 10.62 -9.70 3.65
N ASP A 124 10.50 -10.19 2.42
CA ASP A 124 11.59 -10.18 1.45
C ASP A 124 11.90 -8.76 0.93
N LEU A 125 10.97 -7.81 1.06
CA LEU A 125 11.16 -6.41 0.67
C LEU A 125 11.87 -5.59 1.73
N VAL A 126 11.77 -5.99 3.00
CA VAL A 126 12.31 -5.22 4.13
C VAL A 126 13.77 -5.58 4.37
N ILE A 127 14.64 -4.57 4.31
CA ILE A 127 16.04 -4.67 4.68
C ILE A 127 16.15 -4.29 6.16
N MET A 128 16.71 -5.18 6.97
CA MET A 128 16.98 -4.92 8.39
C MET A 128 18.14 -3.93 8.60
#